data_AF-A0A0G0VST6-F1
#
_entry.id   AF-A0A0G0VST6-F1
#
_cell.length_a   1.000
_cell.length_b   1.000
_cell.length_c   1.000
_cell.angle_alpha   90.00
_cell.angle_beta   90.00
_cell.angle_gamma   90.00
#
_symmetry.space_group_name_H-M   'P 1'
#
loop_
_entity.id
_entity.type
_entity.pdbx_description
1 polymer ?
#
loop_
_entity_poly.entity_id
_entity_poly.type
_entity_poly.pdbx_seq_one_letter_code
_entity_poly.pdbx_strand_id
1 'polypeptide(L)' 'MRRSALSVILNLAEGSAKKSDRDFNRYIKNSLGSINECAAGIDVAFGEKLVNEEVFKNLMIKASEIANQLGGFSKSLR' A
#
# COMPACT_ATOMS: atom_id res chain seq x y z
N MET A 1 -8.93 -6.07 -4.36
CA MET A 1 -7.79 -5.38 -4.99
C MET A 1 -8.08 -3.92 -5.37
N ARG A 2 -9.09 -3.58 -6.20
CA ARG A 2 -9.36 -2.16 -6.57
C ARG A 2 -9.58 -1.24 -5.35
N ARG A 3 -10.39 -1.68 -4.38
CA ARG A 3 -10.64 -0.94 -3.14
C ARG A 3 -9.36 -0.68 -2.33
N SER A 4 -8.56 -1.72 -2.12
CA SER A 4 -7.33 -1.62 -1.32
C SER A 4 -6.26 -0.75 -2.00
N ALA A 5 -6.06 -0.91 -3.31
CA ALA A 5 -5.17 -0.03 -4.08
C ALA A 5 -5.61 1.44 -4.03
N LEU A 6 -6.91 1.73 -4.21
CA LEU A 6 -7.43 3.09 -4.12
C LEU A 6 -7.31 3.66 -2.69
N SER A 7 -7.53 2.83 -1.67
CA SER A 7 -7.40 3.21 -0.26
C SER A 7 -6.00 3.73 0.09
N VAL A 8 -4.94 3.21 -0.54
CA VAL A 8 -3.57 3.74 -0.37
C VAL A 8 -3.54 5.23 -0.70
N ILE A 9 -3.99 5.60 -1.90
CA ILE A 9 -3.93 6.98 -2.39
C ILE A 9 -4.87 7.90 -1.58
N LEU A 10 -6.06 7.39 -1.23
CA LEU A 10 -7.03 8.16 -0.45
C LEU A 10 -6.52 8.48 0.97
N ASN A 11 -5.88 7.50 1.65
CA ASN A 11 -5.28 7.76 2.95
C ASN A 11 -4.11 8.75 2.86
N LEU A 12 -3.28 8.68 1.82
CA LEU A 12 -2.21 9.66 1.59
C LEU A 12 -2.77 11.07 1.41
N ALA A 13 -3.80 11.23 0.57
CA ALA A 13 -4.44 12.51 0.30
C ALA A 13 -5.13 13.09 1.55
N GLU A 14 -5.80 12.26 2.35
CA GLU A 14 -6.41 12.73 3.58
C GLU A 14 -5.36 13.06 4.66
N GLY A 15 -4.33 12.22 4.76
CA GLY A 15 -3.24 12.37 5.72
C GLY A 15 -2.42 13.64 5.50
N SER A 16 -2.17 14.01 4.25
CA SER A 16 -1.38 15.21 3.92
C SER A 16 -2.05 16.52 4.35
N ALA A 17 -3.36 16.50 4.59
CA ALA A 17 -4.11 17.65 5.11
C ALA A 17 -4.10 17.74 6.64
N LYS A 18 -3.46 16.79 7.36
CA LYS A 18 -3.40 16.81 8.82
C LYS A 18 -2.37 17.81 9.33
N LYS A 19 -2.60 18.32 10.54
CA LYS A 19 -1.85 19.43 11.13
C LYS A 19 -0.53 19.01 11.80
N SER A 20 -0.32 17.71 12.00
CA SER A 20 0.87 17.19 12.68
C SER A 20 1.42 15.96 11.97
N ASP A 21 2.74 15.80 12.04
CA ASP A 21 3.44 14.61 11.55
C ASP A 21 2.89 13.33 12.17
N ARG A 22 2.64 13.35 13.48
CA ARG A 22 2.00 12.24 14.20
C ARG A 22 0.67 11.84 13.58
N ASP A 23 -0.21 12.80 13.31
CA ASP A 23 -1.52 12.51 12.72
C ASP A 23 -1.37 12.00 11.29
N PHE A 24 -0.52 12.64 10.48
CA PHE A 24 -0.24 12.18 9.12
C PHE A 24 0.32 10.75 9.13
N ASN A 25 1.22 10.44 10.05
CA ASN A 25 1.84 9.12 10.17
C ASN A 25 0.80 8.01 10.44
N ARG A 26 -0.32 8.31 11.10
CA ARG A 26 -1.43 7.35 11.23
C ARG A 26 -2.04 6.99 9.87
N TYR A 27 -2.20 7.96 8.97
CA TYR A 27 -2.69 7.71 7.62
C TYR A 27 -1.65 7.00 6.73
N ILE A 28 -0.36 7.27 6.91
CA ILE A 28 0.70 6.49 6.26
C ILE A 28 0.62 5.02 6.69
N LYS A 29 0.40 4.74 7.99
CA LYS A 29 0.20 3.37 8.49
C LYS A 29 -1.06 2.70 7.93
N ASN A 30 -2.16 3.45 7.76
CA ASN A 30 -3.35 2.93 7.08
C ASN A 30 -3.08 2.61 5.60
N SER A 31 -2.27 3.43 4.93
CA SER A 31 -1.82 3.20 3.55
C SER A 31 -0.95 1.93 3.46
N LEU A 32 -0.06 1.72 4.43
CA LEU A 32 0.73 0.49 4.57
C LEU A 32 -0.16 -0.76 4.75
N GLY A 33 -1.19 -0.67 5.60
CA GLY A 33 -2.18 -1.75 5.73
C GLY A 33 -2.89 -2.03 4.40
N SER A 34 -3.31 -0.97 3.70
CA SER A 34 -4.02 -1.08 2.42
C SER A 34 -3.18 -1.72 1.31
N ILE A 35 -1.88 -1.39 1.22
CA ILE A 35 -1.00 -2.02 0.21
C ILE A 35 -0.73 -3.49 0.55
N ASN A 36 -0.61 -3.84 1.83
CA ASN A 36 -0.48 -5.24 2.28
C ASN A 36 -1.73 -6.06 1.96
N GLU A 37 -2.93 -5.51 2.16
CA GLU A 37 -4.19 -6.15 1.71
C GLU A 37 -4.23 -6.34 0.19
N CYS A 38 -3.68 -5.39 -0.57
CA CYS A 38 -3.58 -5.52 -2.02
C CYS A 38 -2.63 -6.66 -2.42
N ALA A 39 -1.44 -6.72 -1.81
CA ALA A 39 -0.46 -7.79 -2.01
C ALA A 39 -1.05 -9.18 -1.69
N ALA A 40 -1.76 -9.32 -0.56
CA ALA A 40 -2.46 -10.56 -0.22
C ALA A 40 -3.49 -10.95 -1.30
N GLY A 41 -4.23 -9.98 -1.84
CA GLY A 41 -5.16 -10.25 -2.94
C GLY A 41 -4.48 -10.66 -4.25
N ILE A 42 -3.29 -10.13 -4.53
CA ILE A 42 -2.45 -10.53 -5.68
C ILE A 42 -1.97 -11.97 -5.49
N ASP A 43 -1.53 -12.34 -4.29
CA ASP A 43 -1.09 -13.69 -3.92
C ASP A 43 -2.21 -14.72 -4.13
N VAL A 44 -3.42 -14.42 -3.63
CA VAL A 44 -4.61 -15.26 -3.86
C VAL A 44 -4.94 -15.36 -5.35
N ALA A 45 -4.92 -14.24 -6.09
CA ALA A 45 -5.21 -14.27 -7.52
C ALA A 45 -4.24 -15.14 -8.32
N PHE A 46 -2.96 -15.19 -7.92
CA PHE A 46 -1.98 -16.07 -8.53
C PHE A 46 -2.23 -17.55 -8.17
N GLY A 47 -2.52 -17.84 -6.89
CA GLY A 47 -2.89 -19.19 -6.44
C GLY A 47 -4.11 -19.76 -7.18
N GLU A 48 -5.10 -18.92 -7.43
CA GLU A 48 -6.32 -19.24 -8.20
C GLU A 48 -6.10 -19.20 -9.74
N LYS A 49 -4.86 -19.00 -10.20
CA LYS A 49 -4.49 -18.93 -11.63
C LYS A 49 -5.24 -17.87 -12.43
N LEU A 50 -5.71 -16.80 -11.77
CA LEU A 50 -6.36 -15.66 -12.40
C LEU A 50 -5.35 -14.72 -13.08
N VAL A 51 -4.08 -14.84 -12.70
CA VAL A 51 -2.94 -14.13 -13.31
C VAL A 51 -1.79 -15.10 -13.54
N ASN A 52 -0.95 -14.81 -14.53
CA ASN A 52 0.27 -15.60 -14.76
C ASN A 52 1.43 -15.11 -13.86
N GLU A 53 2.53 -15.86 -13.87
CA GLU A 53 3.70 -15.58 -13.03
C GLU A 53 4.35 -14.22 -13.31
N GLU A 54 4.39 -13.80 -14.57
CA GLU A 54 4.94 -12.50 -14.97
C GLU A 54 4.12 -11.35 -14.36
N VAL A 55 2.79 -11.40 -14.49
CA VAL A 55 1.87 -10.42 -13.91
C VAL A 55 1.98 -10.42 -12.38
N PHE A 56 2.00 -11.61 -11.76
CA PHE A 56 2.17 -11.75 -10.31
C PHE A 56 3.46 -11.08 -9.82
N LYS A 57 4.61 -11.42 -10.41
CA LYS A 57 5.91 -10.85 -10.05
C LYS A 57 5.92 -9.33 -10.20
N ASN A 58 5.42 -8.82 -11.34
CA ASN A 58 5.35 -7.39 -11.60
C ASN A 58 4.47 -6.65 -10.58
N LEU A 59 3.33 -7.23 -10.18
CA LEU A 59 2.44 -6.63 -9.18
C LEU A 59 3.03 -6.67 -7.77
N MET A 60 3.67 -7.77 -7.38
CA MET A 60 4.32 -7.92 -6.07
C MET A 60 5.52 -6.98 -5.91
N ILE A 61 6.33 -6.82 -6.96
CA ILE A 61 7.44 -5.85 -6.96
C ILE A 61 6.90 -4.44 -6.70
N LYS A 62 5.87 -4.00 -7.45
CA LYS A 62 5.26 -2.68 -7.27
C LYS A 62 4.66 -2.49 -5.88
N ALA A 63 3.98 -3.51 -5.35
CA ALA A 63 3.42 -3.45 -4.01
C ALA A 63 4.52 -3.29 -2.94
N SER A 64 5.62 -4.02 -3.09
CA SER A 64 6.80 -3.93 -2.22
C SER A 64 7.48 -2.57 -2.29
N GLU A 65 7.67 -2.01 -3.49
CA GLU A 65 8.23 -0.67 -3.68
C GLU A 65 7.40 0.41 -2.98
N ILE A 66 6.07 0.36 -3.13
CA ILE A 66 5.14 1.28 -2.44
C ILE A 66 5.26 1.10 -0.93
N ALA A 67 5.24 -0.14 -0.42
CA ALA A 67 5.37 -0.40 1.00
C ALA A 67 6.70 0.13 1.58
N ASN A 68 7.80 -0.02 0.84
CA ASN A 68 9.12 0.49 1.23
C ASN A 68 9.15 2.03 1.27
N GLN A 69 8.58 2.69 0.26
CA GLN A 69 8.47 4.15 0.22
C GLN A 69 7.64 4.67 1.40
N LEU A 70 6.47 4.08 1.64
CA LEU A 70 5.59 4.45 2.75
C LEU A 70 6.25 4.19 4.11
N GLY A 71 6.92 3.04 4.28
CA GLY A 71 7.61 2.68 5.51
C GLY A 71 8.81 3.58 5.79
N GLY A 72 9.57 3.96 4.76
CA GLY A 72 10.65 4.94 4.86
C GLY A 72 10.14 6.31 5.28
N PHE A 73 9.09 6.79 4.61
CA PHE A 73 8.48 8.07 4.94
C PHE A 73 7.85 8.10 6.34
N SER A 74 7.15 7.04 6.73
CA SER A 74 6.56 6.87 8.08
C SER A 74 7.59 7.05 9.20
N LYS A 75 8.84 6.59 8.99
CA LYS A 75 9.94 6.75 9.95
C LYS A 75 10.49 8.17 10.02
N SER A 76 10.34 8.96 8.96
CA SER A 76 10.77 10.37 8.93
C SER A 76 9.79 11.32 9.63
N LEU A 77 8.52 10.92 9.77
CA LEU A 77 7.48 11.69 10.45
C LEU A 77 7.56 11.50 11.98
N ARG A 78 7.66 12.61 12.73
CA ARG A 78 7.83 12.63 14.20
C ARG A 78 6.52 12.54 15.00
#